data_AF-A0A168I8U0-F1
#
_entry.id   AF-A0A168I8U0-F1
#
_cell.length_a   1.000
_cell.length_b   1.000
_cell.length_c   1.000
_cell.angle_alpha   90.00
_cell.angle_beta   90.00
_cell.angle_gamma   90.00
#
_symmetry.space_group_name_H-M   'P 1'
#
loop_
_entity.id
_entity.type
_entity.pdbx_description
1 polymer ?
#
loop_
_entity_poly.entity_id
_entity_poly.type
_entity_poly.pdbx_seq_one_letter_code
_entity_poly.pdbx_strand_id
1 'polypeptide(L)'
;MVPPNEVHLYVRPQNQDEQLWNEAQRKNPDPTTLVPVLAVGFDDILKRMEIQSKQLELHQEKLRETAERLAHVQRRHELGTLVKLEEHKRRHTEFSQRLLRLLRYSQVLRYKNFPLSADEEKSMRQLDELSKYPNRPEAMNQRLMAIRNQLEAIKARQMAHANQGSGSEVWRTVNEEDLNVIAKVLEDEQKGIKHVEAILRSDTQELDLIESALNERRKSYMTRH
;
A
#
# COMPACT_ATOMS: atom_id res chain seq x y z
N MET A 1 6.69 -27.06 -23.22
CA MET A 1 7.96 -26.58 -22.63
C MET A 1 8.58 -27.75 -21.92
N VAL A 2 9.88 -27.94 -22.12
CA VAL A 2 10.63 -29.05 -21.52
C VAL A 2 11.43 -28.48 -20.36
N PRO A 3 11.50 -29.16 -19.20
CA PRO A 3 12.39 -28.76 -18.12
C PRO A 3 13.84 -28.61 -18.64
N PRO A 4 14.62 -27.61 -18.19
CA PRO A 4 15.97 -27.35 -18.70
C PRO A 4 16.90 -28.58 -18.67
N ASN A 5 16.69 -29.49 -17.72
CA ASN A 5 17.50 -30.68 -17.53
C ASN A 5 17.20 -31.81 -18.53
N GLU A 6 16.08 -31.73 -19.24
CA GLU A 6 15.58 -32.77 -20.14
C GLU A 6 15.75 -32.41 -21.62
N VAL A 7 16.18 -31.17 -21.91
CA VAL A 7 16.38 -30.67 -23.28
C VAL A 7 17.33 -31.55 -24.09
N HIS A 8 18.37 -32.09 -23.45
CA HIS A 8 19.37 -32.96 -24.09
C HIS A 8 18.81 -34.33 -24.54
N LEU A 9 17.66 -34.76 -24.02
CA LEU A 9 17.04 -36.05 -24.38
C LEU A 9 16.33 -36.00 -25.74
N TYR A 10 16.03 -34.79 -26.24
CA TYR A 10 15.30 -34.63 -27.48
C TYR A 10 16.27 -34.50 -28.66
N VAL A 11 16.39 -35.59 -29.41
CA VAL A 11 17.28 -35.71 -30.57
C VAL A 11 16.45 -35.81 -31.86
N ARG A 12 17.08 -35.43 -32.98
CA ARG A 12 16.52 -35.53 -34.32
C ARG A 12 15.94 -36.94 -34.60
N PRO A 13 14.70 -37.05 -35.10
CA PRO A 13 14.14 -38.31 -35.59
C PRO A 13 14.94 -38.88 -36.79
N GLN A 14 15.03 -40.21 -36.92
CA GLN A 14 15.90 -40.88 -37.91
C GLN A 14 15.55 -40.63 -39.40
N ASN A 15 14.34 -40.12 -39.70
CA ASN A 15 13.82 -40.03 -41.07
C ASN A 15 13.86 -38.62 -41.69
N GLN A 16 14.73 -37.70 -41.22
CA GLN A 16 14.65 -36.28 -41.59
C GLN A 16 15.98 -35.60 -41.91
N ASP A 17 15.91 -34.55 -42.74
CA ASP A 17 17.04 -33.73 -43.19
C ASP A 17 17.71 -32.99 -42.02
N GLU A 18 19.03 -33.15 -41.94
CA GLU A 18 19.88 -32.52 -40.93
C GLU A 18 19.86 -31.00 -40.98
N GLN A 19 19.76 -30.45 -42.19
CA GLN A 19 19.83 -29.01 -42.43
C GLN A 19 18.62 -28.29 -41.82
N LEU A 20 17.40 -28.81 -42.04
CA LEU A 20 16.17 -28.21 -41.52
C LEU A 20 16.08 -28.27 -40.00
N TRP A 21 16.56 -29.37 -39.39
CA TRP A 21 16.62 -29.51 -37.94
C TRP A 21 17.58 -28.49 -37.30
N ASN A 22 18.79 -28.36 -37.86
CA ASN A 22 19.78 -27.41 -37.38
C ASN A 22 19.32 -25.95 -37.56
N GLU A 23 18.61 -25.65 -38.66
CA GLU A 23 17.99 -24.34 -38.85
C GLU A 23 16.89 -24.04 -37.83
N ALA A 24 16.03 -25.02 -37.51
CA ALA A 24 14.97 -24.86 -36.51
C ALA A 24 15.55 -24.66 -35.10
N GLN A 25 16.64 -25.37 -34.77
CA GLN A 25 17.36 -25.17 -33.51
C GLN A 25 18.02 -23.79 -33.44
N ARG A 26 18.58 -23.29 -34.54
CA ARG A 26 19.19 -21.95 -34.61
C ARG A 26 18.16 -20.83 -34.50
N LYS A 27 16.96 -21.01 -35.06
CA LYS A 27 15.86 -20.03 -35.02
C LYS A 27 14.97 -20.16 -33.78
N ASN A 28 15.35 -20.97 -32.79
CA ASN A 28 14.59 -21.17 -31.58
C ASN A 28 14.61 -19.91 -30.68
N PRO A 29 13.45 -19.36 -30.29
CA PRO A 29 13.38 -18.17 -29.45
C PRO A 29 13.88 -18.39 -28.01
N ASP A 30 13.83 -19.62 -27.48
CA ASP A 30 14.40 -19.93 -26.17
C ASP A 30 15.03 -21.35 -26.14
N PRO A 31 16.36 -21.47 -26.30
CA PRO A 31 17.05 -22.76 -26.35
C PRO A 31 17.11 -23.49 -25.01
N THR A 32 16.75 -22.83 -23.90
CA THR A 32 16.81 -23.43 -22.56
C THR A 32 15.58 -24.27 -22.21
N THR A 33 14.44 -23.98 -22.84
CA THR A 33 13.13 -24.52 -22.44
C THR A 33 12.30 -25.02 -23.61
N LEU A 34 12.61 -24.55 -24.83
CA LEU A 34 11.90 -24.93 -26.06
C LEU A 34 12.79 -25.84 -26.90
N VAL A 35 12.18 -26.87 -27.48
CA VAL A 35 12.82 -27.84 -28.36
C VAL A 35 12.02 -27.89 -29.67
N PRO A 36 12.68 -27.93 -30.84
CA PRO A 36 11.97 -28.10 -32.10
C PRO A 36 11.24 -29.44 -32.13
N VAL A 37 9.93 -29.38 -32.38
CA VAL A 37 9.09 -30.56 -32.58
C VAL A 37 8.56 -30.52 -34.00
N LEU A 38 8.74 -31.62 -34.71
CA LEU A 38 8.20 -31.80 -36.05
C LEU A 38 6.66 -31.85 -36.00
N ALA A 39 6.00 -31.22 -36.96
CA ALA A 39 4.58 -31.40 -37.22
C ALA A 39 4.42 -31.74 -38.69
N VAL A 40 3.85 -32.92 -39.00
CA VAL A 40 3.61 -33.35 -40.37
C VAL A 40 2.10 -33.40 -40.62
N GLY A 41 1.63 -32.59 -41.57
CA GLY A 41 0.23 -32.57 -41.99
C GLY A 41 -0.73 -31.91 -41.00
N PHE A 42 -2.03 -32.06 -41.27
CA PHE A 42 -3.09 -31.42 -40.50
C PHE A 42 -3.36 -32.10 -39.14
N ASP A 43 -3.13 -33.41 -39.04
CA ASP A 43 -3.38 -34.17 -37.81
C ASP A 43 -2.50 -33.69 -36.65
N ASP A 44 -1.22 -33.38 -36.91
CA ASP A 44 -0.31 -32.88 -35.87
C ASP A 44 -0.62 -31.43 -35.45
N ILE A 45 -1.15 -30.62 -36.36
CA ILE A 45 -1.63 -29.28 -36.04
C ILE A 45 -2.89 -29.38 -35.16
N LEU A 46 -3.80 -30.30 -35.48
CA LEU A 46 -5.01 -30.53 -34.69
C LEU A 46 -4.66 -31.03 -33.28
N LYS A 47 -3.73 -31.96 -33.13
CA LYS A 47 -3.20 -32.38 -31.81
C LYS A 47 -2.63 -31.19 -31.03
N ARG A 48 -1.89 -30.29 -31.67
CA ARG A 48 -1.37 -29.08 -31.01
C ARG A 48 -2.50 -28.15 -30.55
N MET A 49 -3.52 -27.96 -31.39
CA MET A 49 -4.69 -27.15 -31.04
C MET A 49 -5.41 -27.73 -29.81
N GLU A 50 -5.61 -29.05 -29.76
CA GLU A 50 -6.21 -29.73 -28.61
C GLU A 50 -5.36 -29.57 -27.33
N ILE A 51 -4.04 -29.74 -27.42
CA ILE A 51 -3.13 -29.54 -26.28
C ILE A 51 -3.17 -28.09 -25.81
N GLN A 52 -3.17 -27.12 -26.73
CA GLN A 52 -3.27 -25.70 -26.41
C GLN A 52 -4.62 -25.35 -25.75
N SER A 53 -5.73 -25.93 -26.21
CA SER A 53 -7.05 -25.76 -25.59
C SER A 53 -7.04 -26.27 -24.15
N LYS A 54 -6.54 -27.48 -23.91
CA LYS A 54 -6.41 -28.05 -22.55
C LYS A 54 -5.52 -27.20 -21.65
N GLN A 55 -4.41 -26.70 -22.20
CA GLN A 55 -3.49 -25.84 -21.45
C GLN A 55 -4.14 -24.49 -21.10
N LEU A 56 -4.94 -23.93 -22.00
CA LEU A 56 -5.70 -22.71 -21.77
C LEU A 56 -6.75 -22.91 -20.66
N GLU A 57 -7.47 -24.04 -20.67
CA GLU A 57 -8.41 -24.40 -19.61
C GLU A 57 -7.72 -24.49 -18.24
N LEU A 58 -6.56 -25.15 -18.17
CA LEU A 58 -5.76 -25.22 -16.94
C LEU A 58 -5.29 -23.83 -16.46
N HIS A 59 -4.86 -22.97 -17.39
CA HIS A 59 -4.45 -21.60 -17.05
C HIS A 59 -5.64 -20.77 -16.55
N GLN A 60 -6.81 -20.90 -17.16
CA GLN A 60 -8.04 -20.24 -16.71
C GLN A 60 -8.46 -20.71 -15.31
N GLU A 61 -8.37 -22.01 -15.03
CA GLU A 61 -8.65 -22.54 -13.70
C GLU A 61 -7.68 -21.99 -12.66
N LYS A 62 -6.37 -21.95 -12.97
CA LYS A 62 -5.35 -21.37 -12.09
C LYS A 62 -5.58 -19.89 -11.86
N LEU A 63 -5.94 -19.13 -12.89
CA LEU A 63 -6.29 -17.72 -12.74
C LEU A 63 -7.50 -17.55 -11.82
N ARG A 64 -8.54 -18.37 -11.99
CA ARG A 64 -9.72 -18.36 -11.11
C ARG A 64 -9.35 -18.66 -9.66
N GLU A 65 -8.52 -19.68 -9.44
CA GLU A 65 -8.01 -20.04 -8.11
C GLU A 65 -7.23 -18.88 -7.47
N THR A 66 -6.35 -18.21 -8.22
CA THR A 66 -5.60 -17.05 -7.71
C THR A 66 -6.51 -15.86 -7.40
N ALA A 67 -7.51 -15.60 -8.24
CA ALA A 67 -8.49 -14.55 -8.02
C ALA A 67 -9.34 -14.82 -6.77
N GLU A 68 -9.76 -16.06 -6.56
CA GLU A 68 -10.50 -16.47 -5.36
C GLU A 68 -9.65 -16.31 -4.09
N ARG A 69 -8.38 -16.75 -4.13
CA ARG A 69 -7.43 -16.56 -3.03
C ARG A 69 -7.22 -15.08 -2.72
N LEU A 70 -7.06 -14.24 -3.74
CA LEU A 70 -6.94 -12.79 -3.57
C LEU A 70 -8.19 -12.20 -2.91
N ALA A 71 -9.38 -12.53 -3.41
CA ALA A 71 -10.64 -12.09 -2.84
C ALA A 71 -10.85 -12.58 -1.41
N HIS A 72 -10.37 -13.78 -1.07
CA HIS A 72 -10.39 -14.30 0.30
C HIS A 72 -9.48 -13.47 1.23
N VAL A 73 -8.24 -13.18 0.80
CA VAL A 73 -7.31 -12.36 1.56
C VAL A 73 -7.84 -10.94 1.75
N GLN A 74 -8.39 -10.33 0.70
CA GLN A 74 -9.02 -9.01 0.76
C GLN A 74 -10.17 -8.98 1.77
N ARG A 75 -11.12 -9.93 1.69
CA ARG A 75 -12.22 -10.05 2.66
C ARG A 75 -11.73 -10.21 4.10
N ARG A 76 -10.70 -11.04 4.32
CA ARG A 76 -10.10 -11.22 5.65
C ARG A 76 -9.46 -9.92 6.16
N HIS A 77 -8.79 -9.17 5.28
CA HIS A 77 -8.18 -7.90 5.63
C HIS A 77 -9.24 -6.87 6.03
N GLU A 78 -10.26 -6.69 5.20
CA GLU A 78 -11.33 -5.70 5.40
C GLU A 78 -12.19 -6.01 6.63
N LEU A 79 -12.68 -7.26 6.75
CA LEU A 79 -13.63 -7.62 7.80
C LEU A 79 -12.94 -8.00 9.12
N GLY A 80 -11.72 -8.54 9.05
CA GLY A 80 -11.02 -9.06 10.22
C GLY A 80 -9.94 -8.14 10.73
N THR A 81 -8.98 -7.80 9.87
CA THR A 81 -7.77 -7.09 10.29
C THR A 81 -8.05 -5.63 10.62
N LEU A 82 -8.81 -4.91 9.77
CA LEU A 82 -9.11 -3.49 10.00
C LEU A 82 -9.95 -3.29 11.26
N VAL A 83 -10.99 -4.09 11.46
CA VAL A 83 -11.84 -4.03 12.66
C VAL A 83 -11.02 -4.26 13.93
N LYS A 84 -10.17 -5.29 13.94
CA LYS A 84 -9.28 -5.56 15.09
C LYS A 84 -8.28 -4.43 15.30
N LEU A 85 -7.73 -3.86 14.23
CA LEU A 85 -6.80 -2.74 14.31
C LEU A 85 -7.46 -1.52 14.97
N GLU A 86 -8.70 -1.19 14.59
CA GLU A 86 -9.47 -0.11 15.22
C GLU A 86 -9.78 -0.41 16.69
N GLU A 87 -10.17 -1.65 17.02
CA GLU A 87 -10.39 -2.08 18.39
C GLU A 87 -9.11 -1.96 19.25
N HIS A 88 -7.95 -2.36 18.70
CA HIS A 88 -6.66 -2.21 19.36
C HIS A 88 -6.28 -0.74 19.54
N LYS A 89 -6.51 0.13 18.55
CA LYS A 89 -6.30 1.58 18.68
C LYS A 89 -7.18 2.16 19.79
N ARG A 90 -8.46 1.79 19.85
CA ARG A 90 -9.39 2.24 20.91
C ARG A 90 -8.97 1.75 22.30
N ARG A 91 -8.58 0.49 22.43
CA ARG A 91 -8.09 -0.05 23.71
C ARG A 91 -6.79 0.62 24.14
N HIS A 92 -5.88 0.88 23.20
CA HIS A 92 -4.64 1.58 23.48
C HIS A 92 -4.89 2.99 24.01
N THR A 93 -5.80 3.77 23.40
CA THR A 93 -6.14 5.11 23.91
C THR A 93 -6.79 5.05 25.28
N GLU A 94 -7.68 4.08 25.54
CA GLU A 94 -8.27 3.87 26.86
C GLU A 94 -7.21 3.54 27.92
N PHE A 95 -6.31 2.58 27.65
CA PHE A 95 -5.25 2.20 28.58
C PHE A 95 -4.28 3.36 28.82
N SER A 96 -3.90 4.11 27.79
CA SER A 96 -3.06 5.30 27.92
C SER A 96 -3.72 6.35 28.83
N GLN A 97 -5.03 6.59 28.69
CA GLN A 97 -5.76 7.50 29.58
C GLN A 97 -5.84 6.99 31.03
N ARG A 98 -6.08 5.69 31.22
CA ARG A 98 -6.10 5.05 32.55
C ARG A 98 -4.73 5.12 33.21
N LEU A 99 -3.67 4.85 32.46
CA LEU A 99 -2.29 4.94 32.93
C LEU A 99 -1.94 6.37 33.34
N LEU A 100 -2.25 7.37 32.50
CA LEU A 100 -2.04 8.78 32.85
C LEU A 100 -2.79 9.18 34.13
N ARG A 101 -4.03 8.69 34.30
CA ARG A 101 -4.81 8.94 35.51
C ARG A 101 -4.16 8.33 36.76
N LEU A 102 -3.71 7.08 36.66
CA LEU A 102 -3.00 6.40 37.75
C LEU A 102 -1.67 7.07 38.07
N LEU A 103 -0.90 7.44 37.05
CA LEU A 103 0.36 8.17 37.20
C LEU A 103 0.14 9.49 37.94
N ARG A 104 -0.90 10.24 37.56
CA ARG A 104 -1.30 11.47 38.26
C ARG A 104 -1.58 11.22 39.74
N TYR A 105 -2.40 10.22 40.07
CA TYR A 105 -2.69 9.91 41.47
C TYR A 105 -1.45 9.46 42.25
N SER A 106 -0.62 8.60 41.65
CA SER A 106 0.64 8.15 42.24
C SER A 106 1.59 9.32 42.50
N GLN A 107 1.73 10.25 41.55
CA GLN A 107 2.59 11.42 41.69
C GLN A 107 2.08 12.35 42.81
N VAL A 108 0.77 12.67 42.81
CA VAL A 108 0.16 13.52 43.83
C VAL A 108 0.30 12.90 45.23
N LEU A 109 0.14 11.59 45.36
CA LEU A 109 0.30 10.91 46.64
C LEU A 109 1.76 10.86 47.11
N ARG A 110 2.70 10.59 46.20
CA ARG A 110 4.13 10.52 46.52
C ARG A 110 4.70 11.87 46.96
N TYR A 111 4.30 12.94 46.29
CA TYR A 111 4.80 14.29 46.54
C TYR A 111 3.87 15.12 47.42
N LYS A 112 2.89 14.50 48.08
CA LYS A 112 2.03 15.17 49.04
C LYS A 112 2.90 15.74 50.18
N ASN A 113 2.84 17.06 50.37
CA ASN A 113 3.62 17.84 51.35
C ASN A 113 5.09 18.11 51.02
N PHE A 114 5.54 17.81 49.80
CA PHE A 114 6.83 18.31 49.31
C PHE A 114 6.66 19.67 48.62
N PRO A 115 7.66 20.57 48.70
CA PRO A 115 7.66 21.78 47.88
C PRO A 115 7.73 21.39 46.40
N LEU A 116 7.09 22.20 45.56
CA LEU A 116 7.03 21.98 44.11
C LEU A 116 8.46 21.96 43.53
N SER A 117 8.78 20.96 42.72
CA SER A 117 10.11 20.87 42.10
C SER A 117 10.25 21.90 40.98
N ALA A 118 11.47 22.40 40.75
CA ALA A 118 11.76 23.33 39.67
C ALA A 118 11.38 22.77 38.27
N ASP A 119 11.44 21.45 38.09
CA ASP A 119 11.02 20.81 36.84
C ASP A 119 9.50 20.72 36.71
N GLU A 120 8.77 20.57 37.82
CA GLU A 120 7.29 20.61 37.83
C GLU A 120 6.79 22.01 37.48
N GLU A 121 7.44 23.06 37.99
CA GLU A 121 7.14 24.45 37.61
C GLU A 121 7.33 24.69 36.10
N LYS A 122 8.41 24.17 35.51
CA LYS A 122 8.65 24.26 34.06
C LYS A 122 7.54 23.55 33.29
N SER A 123 7.17 22.32 33.68
CA SER A 123 6.09 21.58 33.03
C SER A 123 4.73 22.26 33.19
N MET A 124 4.46 22.89 34.35
CA MET A 124 3.25 23.69 34.56
C MET A 124 3.20 24.89 33.63
N ARG A 125 4.31 25.63 33.46
CA ARG A 125 4.39 26.76 32.52
C ARG A 125 4.17 26.31 31.08
N GLN A 126 4.80 25.21 30.67
CA GLN A 126 4.58 24.62 29.34
C GLN A 126 3.11 24.21 29.13
N LEU A 127 2.47 23.62 30.14
CA LEU A 127 1.06 23.25 30.06
C LEU A 127 0.14 24.47 30.00
N ASP A 128 0.45 25.54 30.75
CA ASP A 128 -0.29 26.79 30.72
C ASP A 128 -0.16 27.49 29.35
N GLU A 129 1.05 27.53 28.79
CA GLU A 129 1.29 27.97 27.41
C GLU A 129 0.48 27.14 26.40
N LEU A 130 0.52 25.81 26.50
CA LEU A 130 -0.27 24.90 25.67
C LEU A 130 -1.78 25.15 25.82
N SER A 131 -2.26 25.46 27.03
CA SER A 131 -3.68 25.75 27.31
C SER A 131 -4.17 27.08 26.71
N LYS A 132 -3.24 28.00 26.42
CA LYS A 132 -3.52 29.30 25.79
C LYS A 132 -3.65 29.19 24.26
N TYR A 133 -3.17 28.11 23.64
CA TYR A 133 -3.35 27.91 22.21
C TYR A 133 -4.84 27.73 21.85
N PRO A 134 -5.27 28.19 20.66
CA PRO A 134 -6.67 28.16 20.22
C PRO A 134 -7.24 26.76 19.97
N ASN A 135 -6.44 25.70 20.12
CA ASN A 135 -6.87 24.30 20.06
C ASN A 135 -7.50 23.82 21.38
N ARG A 136 -8.24 24.70 22.08
CA ARG A 136 -9.05 24.27 23.22
C ARG A 136 -10.13 23.30 22.73
N PRO A 137 -10.43 22.22 23.47
CA PRO A 137 -11.48 21.28 23.07
C PRO A 137 -12.82 22.00 22.85
N GLU A 138 -13.12 23.03 23.64
CA GLU A 138 -14.34 23.84 23.48
C GLU A 138 -14.33 24.70 22.20
N ALA A 139 -13.23 25.41 21.92
CA ALA A 139 -13.10 26.22 20.71
C ALA A 139 -13.08 25.35 19.44
N MET A 140 -12.45 24.17 19.52
CA MET A 140 -12.46 23.17 18.46
C MET A 140 -13.87 22.60 18.25
N ASN A 141 -14.61 22.31 19.32
CA ASN A 141 -16.00 21.87 19.25
C ASN A 141 -16.91 22.93 18.62
N GLN A 142 -16.73 24.22 18.97
CA GLN A 142 -17.46 25.33 18.34
C GLN A 142 -17.17 25.42 16.84
N ARG A 143 -15.90 25.31 16.43
CA ARG A 143 -15.50 25.26 15.01
C ARG A 143 -16.09 24.05 14.30
N LEU A 144 -16.06 22.87 14.93
CA LEU A 144 -16.67 21.65 14.40
C LEU A 144 -18.18 21.82 14.22
N MET A 145 -18.88 22.43 15.18
CA MET A 145 -20.29 22.75 15.07
C MET A 145 -20.56 23.73 13.92
N ALA A 146 -19.73 24.77 13.76
CA ALA A 146 -19.85 25.70 12.66
C ALA A 146 -19.67 25.01 11.29
N ILE A 147 -18.65 24.16 11.14
CA ILE A 147 -18.40 23.39 9.92
C ILE A 147 -19.55 22.40 9.65
N ARG A 148 -20.05 21.74 10.69
CA ARG A 148 -21.20 20.84 10.58
C ARG A 148 -22.44 21.58 10.07
N ASN A 149 -22.75 22.74 10.64
CA ASN A 149 -23.88 23.56 10.22
C ASN A 149 -23.71 24.05 8.77
N GLN A 150 -22.48 24.41 8.37
CA GLN A 150 -22.17 24.76 6.97
C GLN A 150 -22.37 23.57 6.02
N LEU A 151 -21.92 22.37 6.41
CA LEU A 151 -22.14 21.14 5.63
C LEU A 151 -23.63 20.81 5.52
N GLU A 152 -24.39 20.94 6.59
CA GLU A 152 -25.84 20.74 6.58
C GLU A 152 -26.52 21.76 5.66
N ALA A 153 -26.09 23.02 5.67
CA ALA A 153 -26.59 24.05 4.76
C ALA A 153 -26.25 23.77 3.28
N ILE A 154 -25.02 23.32 2.98
CA ILE A 154 -24.62 22.95 1.61
C ILE A 154 -25.41 21.74 1.12
N LYS A 155 -25.58 20.71 1.96
CA LYS A 155 -26.41 19.54 1.64
C LYS A 155 -27.86 19.95 1.38
N ALA A 156 -28.44 20.81 2.22
CA ALA A 156 -29.79 21.30 2.02
C ALA A 156 -29.95 22.07 0.69
N ARG A 157 -28.96 22.91 0.33
CA ARG A 157 -28.92 23.60 -0.98
C ARG A 157 -28.81 22.61 -2.14
N GLN A 158 -27.91 21.63 -2.06
CA GLN A 158 -27.78 20.60 -3.10
C GLN A 158 -29.06 19.78 -3.28
N MET A 159 -29.72 19.39 -2.18
CA MET A 159 -31.00 18.68 -2.23
C MET A 159 -32.12 19.54 -2.82
N ALA A 160 -32.15 20.85 -2.50
CA ALA A 160 -33.10 21.78 -3.11
C ALA A 160 -32.85 21.99 -4.62
N HIS A 161 -31.58 22.07 -5.04
CA HIS A 161 -31.20 22.13 -6.46
C HIS A 161 -31.53 20.84 -7.21
N ALA A 162 -31.36 19.67 -6.58
CA ALA A 162 -31.74 18.38 -7.16
C ALA A 162 -33.26 18.24 -7.34
N ASN A 163 -34.05 18.81 -6.43
CA ASN A 163 -35.52 18.73 -6.46
C ASN A 163 -36.17 19.75 -7.43
N GLN A 164 -35.43 20.78 -7.88
CA GLN A 164 -35.91 21.81 -8.83
C GLN A 164 -35.76 21.42 -10.32
N GLY A 165 -35.54 20.15 -10.64
CA GLY A 165 -35.68 19.65 -12.01
C GLY A 165 -34.57 20.04 -13.00
N SER A 166 -33.47 20.66 -12.56
CA SER A 166 -32.26 20.85 -13.37
C SER A 166 -31.26 19.71 -13.12
N GLY A 167 -31.75 18.48 -13.20
CA GLY A 167 -31.03 17.26 -12.78
C GLY A 167 -30.43 16.44 -13.91
N SER A 168 -30.23 16.98 -15.12
CA SER A 168 -29.83 16.14 -16.28
C SER A 168 -28.73 16.67 -17.19
N GLU A 169 -28.12 17.84 -16.95
CA GLU A 169 -27.11 18.38 -17.89
C GLU A 169 -25.65 18.36 -17.40
N VAL A 170 -25.36 18.14 -16.11
CA VAL A 170 -23.98 18.38 -15.61
C VAL A 170 -23.09 17.13 -15.50
N TRP A 171 -23.64 15.91 -15.60
CA TRP A 171 -22.82 14.69 -15.46
C TRP A 171 -22.94 13.70 -16.62
N ARG A 172 -23.54 14.08 -17.76
CA ARG A 172 -23.83 13.12 -18.83
C ARG A 172 -22.72 12.93 -19.87
N THR A 173 -21.56 13.58 -19.76
CA THR A 173 -20.45 13.34 -20.71
C THR A 173 -19.07 13.49 -20.04
N VAL A 174 -18.86 12.87 -18.89
CA VAL A 174 -17.48 12.44 -18.62
C VAL A 174 -17.36 11.10 -19.33
N ASN A 175 -16.67 11.08 -20.48
CA ASN A 175 -16.46 9.85 -21.21
C ASN A 175 -15.69 8.89 -20.30
N GLU A 176 -16.12 7.64 -20.25
CA GLU A 176 -15.48 6.61 -19.43
C GLU A 176 -14.02 6.39 -19.83
N GLU A 177 -13.69 6.67 -21.09
CA GLU A 177 -12.32 6.71 -21.61
C GLU A 177 -11.47 7.79 -20.95
N ASP A 178 -11.99 9.02 -20.81
CA ASP A 178 -11.28 10.13 -20.17
C ASP A 178 -11.06 9.84 -18.67
N LEU A 179 -12.04 9.22 -18.00
CA LEU A 179 -11.89 8.76 -16.61
C LEU A 179 -10.81 7.70 -16.46
N ASN A 180 -10.72 6.75 -17.39
CA ASN A 180 -9.69 5.71 -17.36
C ASN A 180 -8.30 6.30 -17.59
N VAL A 181 -8.17 7.31 -18.47
CA VAL A 181 -6.90 8.02 -18.65
C VAL A 181 -6.51 8.76 -17.38
N ILE A 182 -7.44 9.49 -16.76
CA ILE A 182 -7.19 10.21 -15.51
C ILE A 182 -6.83 9.22 -14.39
N ALA A 183 -7.56 8.11 -14.26
CA ALA A 183 -7.27 7.08 -13.26
C ALA A 183 -5.88 6.49 -13.44
N LYS A 184 -5.46 6.24 -14.68
CA LYS A 184 -4.11 5.75 -15.00
C LYS A 184 -3.03 6.77 -14.64
N VAL A 185 -3.22 8.05 -15.00
CA VAL A 185 -2.28 9.12 -14.65
C VAL A 185 -2.17 9.24 -13.13
N LEU A 186 -3.29 9.22 -12.41
CA LEU A 186 -3.29 9.25 -10.94
C LEU A 186 -2.62 8.02 -10.34
N GLU A 187 -2.75 6.84 -10.94
CA GLU A 187 -2.04 5.64 -10.51
C GLU A 187 -0.52 5.78 -10.69
N ASP A 188 -0.08 6.32 -11.83
CA ASP A 188 1.33 6.56 -12.13
C ASP A 188 1.91 7.66 -11.22
N GLU A 189 1.17 8.74 -10.96
CA GLU A 189 1.53 9.76 -9.97
C GLU A 189 1.61 9.18 -8.57
N GLN A 190 0.66 8.33 -8.16
CA GLN A 190 0.69 7.69 -6.84
C GLN A 190 1.89 6.75 -6.70
N LYS A 191 2.28 6.04 -7.77
CA LYS A 191 3.52 5.23 -7.79
C LYS A 191 4.75 6.12 -7.68
N GLY A 192 4.79 7.24 -8.43
CA GLY A 192 5.86 8.23 -8.36
C GLY A 192 6.03 8.80 -6.95
N ILE A 193 4.93 9.23 -6.32
CA ILE A 193 4.93 9.77 -4.96
C ILE A 193 5.41 8.72 -3.95
N LYS A 194 4.95 7.46 -4.04
CA LYS A 194 5.43 6.37 -3.17
C LYS A 194 6.94 6.12 -3.34
N HIS A 195 7.45 6.24 -4.56
CA HIS A 195 8.87 6.08 -4.82
C HIS A 195 9.68 7.24 -4.21
N VAL A 196 9.23 8.48 -4.39
CA VAL A 196 9.86 9.66 -3.79
C VAL A 196 9.78 9.59 -2.26
N GLU A 197 8.66 9.13 -1.69
CA GLU A 197 8.53 8.88 -0.25
C GLU A 197 9.56 7.86 0.24
N ALA A 198 9.76 6.76 -0.49
CA ALA A 198 10.75 5.75 -0.14
C ALA A 198 12.19 6.30 -0.19
N ILE A 199 12.52 7.10 -1.22
CA ILE A 199 13.82 7.76 -1.32
C ILE A 199 14.02 8.73 -0.16
N LEU A 200 13.07 9.65 0.06
CA LEU A 200 13.15 10.62 1.16
C LEU A 200 13.29 9.92 2.51
N ARG A 201 12.60 8.80 2.71
CA ARG A 201 12.74 8.02 3.94
C ARG A 201 14.12 7.39 4.07
N SER A 202 14.69 6.85 2.99
CA SER A 202 16.08 6.37 2.98
C SER A 202 17.05 7.50 3.29
N ASP A 203 16.92 8.64 2.61
CA ASP A 203 17.79 9.80 2.77
C ASP A 203 17.71 10.36 4.20
N THR A 204 16.52 10.44 4.79
CA THR A 204 16.38 10.86 6.20
C THR A 204 17.08 9.91 7.16
N GLN A 205 16.99 8.59 6.92
CA GLN A 205 17.70 7.60 7.73
C GLN A 205 19.22 7.72 7.56
N GLU A 206 19.70 7.94 6.34
CA GLU A 206 21.13 8.17 6.08
C GLU A 206 21.63 9.45 6.75
N LEU A 207 20.85 10.54 6.71
CA LEU A 207 21.18 11.78 7.40
C LEU A 207 21.23 11.59 8.92
N ASP A 208 20.28 10.86 9.51
CA ASP A 208 20.28 10.54 10.95
C ASP A 208 21.53 9.71 11.34
N LEU A 209 21.95 8.79 10.47
CA LEU A 209 23.18 8.00 10.66
C LEU A 209 24.43 8.89 10.57
N ILE A 210 24.48 9.84 9.63
CA ILE A 210 25.58 10.79 9.51
C ILE A 210 25.61 11.72 10.73
N GLU A 211 24.45 12.23 11.18
CA GLU A 211 24.36 13.10 12.36
C GLU A 211 24.85 12.39 13.62
N SER A 212 24.41 11.14 13.83
CA SER A 212 24.87 10.33 14.95
C SER A 212 26.38 10.05 14.89
N ALA A 213 26.92 9.69 13.72
CA ALA A 213 28.36 9.49 13.52
C ALA A 213 29.19 10.76 13.76
N LEU A 214 28.71 11.93 13.32
CA LEU A 214 29.36 13.22 13.57
C LEU A 214 29.33 13.58 15.06
N ASN A 215 28.22 13.32 15.75
CA ASN A 215 28.10 13.54 17.18
C ASN A 215 29.02 12.62 17.99
N GLU A 216 29.18 11.35 17.60
CA GLU A 216 30.15 10.44 18.20
C GLU A 216 31.59 10.89 17.98
N ARG A 217 31.92 11.30 16.75
CA ARG A 217 33.25 11.82 16.42
C ARG A 217 33.57 13.07 17.22
N ARG A 218 32.61 14.00 17.34
CA ARG A 218 32.73 15.21 18.18
C ARG A 218 32.96 14.87 19.65
N LYS A 219 32.22 13.91 20.21
CA LYS A 219 32.45 13.43 21.58
C LYS A 219 33.86 12.87 21.75
N SER A 220 34.35 12.06 20.80
CA SER A 220 35.71 11.49 20.87
C SER A 220 36.82 12.54 20.88
N TYR A 221 36.62 13.68 20.21
CA TYR A 221 37.58 14.80 20.24
C TYR A 221 37.56 15.54 21.58
N MET A 222 36.40 15.64 22.24
CA MET A 222 36.28 16.26 23.57
C MET A 222 36.85 15.38 24.69
N THR A 223 36.93 14.05 24.51
CA THR A 223 37.54 13.13 25.50
C THR A 223 39.05 12.94 25.32
N ARG A 224 39.64 13.44 24.23
CA ARG A 224 41.09 13.37 23.93
C ARG A 224 41.85 14.65 24.33
N HIS A 225 41.21 15.59 25.01
CA HIS A 225 41.83 16.73 25.70
C HIS A 225 41.47 16.64 27.18
#